data_AF-A0A4U8S3D8-F1
#
_entry.id   AF-A0A4U8S3D8-F1
#
_cell.length_a   1.000
_cell.length_b   1.000
_cell.length_c   1.000
_cell.angle_alpha   90.00
_cell.angle_beta   90.00
_cell.angle_gamma   90.00
#
_symmetry.space_group_name_H-M   'P 1'
#
loop_
_entity.id
_entity.type
_entity.pdbx_description
1 polymer ?
#
loop_
_entity_poly.entity_id
_entity_poly.type
_entity_poly.pdbx_seq_one_letter_code
_entity_poly.pdbx_strand_id
1 'polypeptide(L)'
;QTEHSNTANTIEQGYNELTLSNIKDNEEIYVRAQKDYNEYIKHNFSQTIHNNKDSKVKGSYTESITKYHKQEILGLKDVRVGGEYLTNVALSKDTIVGLSHTLNIGASNKLRVARNSSEYVGGDKTIEINNNFSSSVGRDLHQIVKGEKQEHIEGSLTQNIQREMFLHIQQNFSTNVKENLATNAKSMQHNIEEQYSLQADNTTLELQSDCSIQAGNEITCKVGETTITISGDKIILKAGGVEVVINSNGLVVKGGEVKSE
;
A
#
# COMPACT_ATOMS: atom_id res chain seq x y z
N GLN A 1 45.76 -78.09 -35.93
CA GLN A 1 46.34 -78.38 -34.61
C GLN A 1 45.44 -77.68 -33.60
N THR A 2 44.71 -78.48 -32.84
CA THR A 2 43.81 -78.03 -31.78
C THR A 2 44.66 -77.62 -30.58
N GLU A 3 44.52 -76.40 -30.10
CA GLU A 3 44.87 -76.06 -28.71
C GLU A 3 43.68 -75.38 -28.07
N HIS A 4 43.12 -76.05 -27.06
CA HIS A 4 42.13 -75.51 -26.14
C HIS A 4 42.82 -75.07 -24.84
N SER A 5 42.16 -74.13 -24.16
CA SER A 5 42.26 -73.79 -22.73
C SER A 5 43.15 -72.58 -22.42
N ASN A 6 42.68 -71.50 -21.79
CA ASN A 6 41.65 -71.35 -20.75
C ASN A 6 40.70 -70.18 -21.07
N THR A 7 39.46 -70.47 -21.49
CA THR A 7 38.36 -69.51 -21.30
C THR A 7 37.91 -69.67 -19.85
N ALA A 8 38.32 -68.75 -18.98
CA ALA A 8 37.57 -68.49 -17.77
C ALA A 8 36.15 -68.12 -18.23
N ASN A 9 35.19 -69.02 -17.99
CA ASN A 9 33.77 -68.79 -18.22
C ASN A 9 33.32 -67.62 -17.34
N THR A 10 33.53 -66.41 -17.86
CA THR A 10 32.80 -65.25 -17.39
C THR A 10 31.44 -65.42 -18.03
N ILE A 11 30.48 -65.92 -17.25
CA ILE A 11 29.09 -65.94 -17.67
C ILE A 11 28.73 -64.46 -17.83
N GLU A 12 28.72 -63.96 -19.06
CA GLU A 12 28.23 -62.62 -19.35
C GLU A 12 26.74 -62.61 -19.02
N GLN A 13 26.40 -62.16 -17.80
CA GLN A 13 25.02 -61.96 -17.37
C GLN A 13 24.40 -60.71 -18.01
N GLY A 14 24.78 -60.41 -19.25
CA GLY A 14 24.31 -59.22 -19.93
C GLY A 14 24.45 -59.19 -21.44
N TYR A 15 23.55 -58.44 -22.10
CA TYR A 15 23.55 -58.23 -23.53
C TYR A 15 23.11 -56.80 -23.92
N ASN A 16 23.71 -56.31 -25.00
CA ASN A 16 23.29 -55.12 -25.72
C ASN A 16 22.55 -55.56 -27.01
N GLU A 17 21.65 -54.74 -27.53
CA GLU A 17 20.82 -55.10 -28.69
C GLU A 17 20.65 -53.91 -29.65
N LEU A 18 20.68 -54.19 -30.96
CA LEU A 18 20.29 -53.28 -32.03
C LEU A 18 19.35 -54.04 -32.98
N THR A 19 18.11 -53.57 -33.11
CA THR A 19 17.09 -54.18 -33.98
C THR A 19 16.72 -53.20 -35.09
N LEU A 20 16.59 -53.72 -36.31
CA LEU A 20 16.11 -53.00 -37.50
C LEU A 20 14.98 -53.82 -38.14
N SER A 21 13.73 -53.47 -37.84
CA SER A 21 12.53 -54.09 -38.39
C SER A 21 11.99 -53.26 -39.55
N ASN A 22 11.65 -53.91 -40.66
CA ASN A 22 11.00 -53.30 -41.82
C ASN A 22 9.68 -54.00 -42.17
N ILE A 23 8.99 -54.54 -41.16
CA ILE A 23 7.64 -55.10 -41.33
C ILE A 23 6.71 -53.91 -41.56
N LYS A 24 5.95 -53.97 -42.66
CA LYS A 24 5.01 -52.91 -43.05
C LYS A 24 4.15 -52.48 -41.86
N ASP A 25 4.10 -51.17 -41.61
CA ASP A 25 3.32 -50.52 -40.54
C ASP A 25 3.80 -50.87 -39.10
N ASN A 26 4.94 -51.55 -38.95
CA ASN A 26 5.58 -51.93 -37.68
C ASN A 26 7.12 -51.82 -37.79
N GLU A 27 7.60 -50.84 -38.56
CA GLU A 27 9.01 -50.55 -38.70
C GLU A 27 9.59 -50.01 -37.38
N GLU A 28 10.74 -50.54 -36.96
CA GLU A 28 11.35 -50.19 -35.67
C GLU A 28 12.87 -50.16 -35.79
N ILE A 29 13.47 -49.17 -35.14
CA ILE A 29 14.87 -49.17 -34.76
C ILE A 29 14.93 -49.18 -33.23
N TYR A 30 15.43 -50.26 -32.64
CA TYR A 30 15.57 -50.40 -31.18
C TYR A 30 17.05 -50.49 -30.80
N VAL A 31 17.44 -49.75 -29.76
CA VAL A 31 18.80 -49.76 -29.21
C VAL A 31 18.72 -50.01 -27.71
N ARG A 32 19.47 -50.98 -27.24
CA ARG A 32 19.63 -51.30 -25.82
C ARG A 32 21.09 -51.36 -25.43
N ALA A 33 21.43 -50.59 -24.40
CA ALA A 33 22.67 -50.73 -23.65
C ALA A 33 22.35 -51.24 -22.24
N GLN A 34 23.00 -52.31 -21.78
CA GLN A 34 22.76 -52.85 -20.44
C GLN A 34 23.36 -51.99 -19.32
N LYS A 35 24.45 -51.27 -19.61
CA LYS A 35 25.16 -50.48 -18.63
C LYS A 35 25.27 -49.01 -19.05
N ASP A 36 26.11 -48.73 -20.03
CA ASP A 36 26.42 -47.36 -20.47
C ASP A 36 26.14 -47.20 -21.96
N TYR A 37 25.47 -46.11 -22.35
CA TYR A 37 25.33 -45.66 -23.74
C TYR A 37 25.95 -44.26 -23.85
N ASN A 38 26.95 -44.10 -24.72
CA ASN A 38 27.63 -42.84 -24.98
C ASN A 38 27.42 -42.43 -26.44
N GLU A 39 26.94 -41.20 -26.66
CA GLU A 39 26.85 -40.59 -27.99
C GLU A 39 27.84 -39.41 -28.05
N TYR A 40 28.79 -39.46 -28.99
CA TYR A 40 29.84 -38.44 -29.12
C TYR A 40 29.86 -37.87 -30.54
N ILE A 41 29.38 -36.63 -30.68
CA ILE A 41 29.28 -35.91 -31.96
C ILE A 41 30.24 -34.72 -31.95
N LYS A 42 31.17 -34.65 -32.91
CA LYS A 42 32.17 -33.55 -33.00
C LYS A 42 31.65 -32.28 -33.67
N HIS A 43 30.56 -32.38 -34.41
CA HIS A 43 30.01 -31.28 -35.21
C HIS A 43 28.54 -31.06 -34.86
N ASN A 44 27.63 -31.55 -35.68
CA ASN A 44 26.20 -31.25 -35.58
C ASN A 44 25.38 -32.53 -35.34
N PHE A 45 24.38 -32.42 -34.48
CA PHE A 45 23.33 -33.41 -34.32
C PHE A 45 21.99 -32.75 -34.63
N SER A 46 21.17 -33.42 -35.43
CA SER A 46 19.81 -32.96 -35.74
C SER A 46 18.87 -34.14 -35.55
N GLN A 47 17.73 -33.88 -34.90
CA GLN A 47 16.69 -34.85 -34.68
C GLN A 47 15.36 -34.20 -35.07
N THR A 48 14.57 -34.91 -35.87
CA THR A 48 13.19 -34.53 -36.20
C THR A 48 12.29 -35.69 -35.84
N ILE A 49 11.25 -35.42 -35.06
CA ILE A 49 10.25 -36.40 -34.65
C ILE A 49 8.92 -35.86 -35.12
N HIS A 50 8.27 -36.58 -36.03
CA HIS A 50 7.01 -36.12 -36.65
C HIS A 50 5.79 -36.30 -35.76
N ASN A 51 5.89 -37.14 -34.73
CA ASN A 51 4.80 -37.42 -33.81
C ASN A 51 5.27 -37.15 -32.36
N ASN A 52 5.32 -38.16 -31.50
CA ASN A 52 5.56 -37.98 -30.07
C ASN A 52 7.01 -38.30 -29.67
N LYS A 53 7.55 -37.54 -28.71
CA LYS A 53 8.79 -37.84 -27.99
C LYS A 53 8.45 -38.05 -26.51
N ASP A 54 8.70 -39.25 -26.00
CA ASP A 54 8.69 -39.54 -24.56
C ASP A 54 10.12 -39.73 -24.05
N SER A 55 10.40 -39.29 -22.83
CA SER A 55 11.71 -39.46 -22.20
C SER A 55 11.55 -39.61 -20.69
N LYS A 56 12.07 -40.70 -20.16
CA LYS A 56 12.02 -41.02 -18.73
C LYS A 56 13.41 -41.24 -18.17
N VAL A 57 13.85 -40.35 -17.28
CA VAL A 57 15.09 -40.47 -16.53
C VAL A 57 14.74 -40.77 -15.08
N LYS A 58 15.16 -41.93 -14.56
CA LYS A 58 14.94 -42.30 -13.14
C LYS A 58 15.95 -41.65 -12.19
N GLY A 59 17.14 -41.34 -12.71
CA GLY A 59 18.21 -40.66 -11.98
C GLY A 59 18.21 -39.15 -12.22
N SER A 60 19.38 -38.55 -12.16
CA SER A 60 19.56 -37.12 -12.46
C SER A 60 19.69 -36.86 -13.95
N TYR A 61 19.19 -35.70 -14.39
CA TYR A 61 19.40 -35.16 -15.73
C TYR A 61 20.21 -33.85 -15.62
N THR A 62 21.23 -33.70 -16.45
CA THR A 62 22.05 -32.49 -16.49
C THR A 62 22.28 -32.10 -17.94
N GLU A 63 22.00 -30.83 -18.24
CA GLU A 63 22.20 -30.24 -19.55
C GLU A 63 23.11 -29.02 -19.40
N SER A 64 24.07 -28.86 -20.30
CA SER A 64 24.95 -27.70 -20.34
C SER A 64 24.98 -27.12 -21.74
N ILE A 65 24.46 -25.90 -21.88
CA ILE A 65 24.52 -25.11 -23.11
C ILE A 65 25.41 -23.91 -22.84
N THR A 66 26.54 -23.83 -23.54
CA THR A 66 27.58 -22.80 -23.27
C THR A 66 27.34 -21.47 -23.98
N LYS A 67 26.40 -21.43 -24.93
CA LYS A 67 26.10 -20.23 -25.73
C LYS A 67 24.64 -19.85 -25.67
N TYR A 68 23.80 -20.52 -26.45
CA TYR A 68 22.42 -20.10 -26.69
C TYR A 68 21.47 -21.29 -26.67
N HIS A 69 20.37 -21.13 -25.93
CA HIS A 69 19.27 -22.08 -25.86
C HIS A 69 17.98 -21.36 -26.26
N LYS A 70 17.28 -21.89 -27.28
CA LYS A 70 15.93 -21.47 -27.67
C LYS A 70 15.00 -22.65 -27.49
N GLN A 71 13.89 -22.42 -26.81
CA GLN A 71 12.77 -23.35 -26.74
C GLN A 71 11.52 -22.62 -27.21
N GLU A 72 10.83 -23.18 -28.19
CA GLU A 72 9.59 -22.66 -28.73
C GLU A 72 8.51 -23.72 -28.59
N ILE A 73 7.42 -23.37 -27.90
CA ILE A 73 6.30 -24.26 -27.61
C ILE A 73 5.05 -23.50 -28.06
N LEU A 74 4.46 -23.95 -29.16
CA LEU A 74 3.26 -23.30 -29.74
C LEU A 74 2.00 -23.62 -28.94
N GLY A 75 1.98 -24.77 -28.27
CA GLY A 75 0.89 -25.21 -27.42
C GLY A 75 1.12 -24.86 -25.95
N LEU A 76 0.83 -25.82 -25.07
CA LEU A 76 0.94 -25.67 -23.62
C LEU A 76 2.32 -26.08 -23.11
N LYS A 77 2.84 -25.35 -22.12
CA LYS A 77 3.96 -25.77 -21.27
C LYS A 77 3.46 -26.00 -19.84
N ASP A 78 3.39 -27.25 -19.39
CA ASP A 78 3.15 -27.61 -17.98
C ASP A 78 4.47 -28.01 -17.31
N VAL A 79 4.79 -27.43 -16.16
CA VAL A 79 6.02 -27.72 -15.40
C VAL A 79 5.64 -27.99 -13.96
N ARG A 80 5.89 -29.21 -13.49
CA ARG A 80 5.65 -29.62 -12.10
C ARG A 80 6.97 -30.03 -11.48
N VAL A 81 7.29 -29.42 -10.35
CA VAL A 81 8.51 -29.69 -9.58
C VAL A 81 8.08 -30.14 -8.19
N GLY A 82 8.48 -31.35 -7.81
CA GLY A 82 8.12 -31.93 -6.51
C GLY A 82 8.97 -31.43 -5.33
N GLY A 83 10.03 -30.68 -5.61
CA GLY A 83 10.93 -30.06 -4.64
C GLY A 83 11.18 -28.59 -4.96
N GLU A 84 12.40 -28.11 -4.73
CA GLU A 84 12.76 -26.72 -4.96
C GLU A 84 12.95 -26.38 -6.44
N TYR A 85 12.59 -25.15 -6.83
CA TYR A 85 12.80 -24.61 -8.18
C TYR A 85 13.63 -23.32 -8.09
N LEU A 86 14.94 -23.43 -8.36
CA LEU A 86 15.87 -22.30 -8.32
C LEU A 86 16.14 -21.77 -9.73
N THR A 87 16.10 -20.45 -9.89
CA THR A 87 16.43 -19.76 -11.15
C THR A 87 17.41 -18.64 -10.86
N ASN A 88 18.62 -18.72 -11.42
CA ASN A 88 19.64 -17.68 -11.31
C ASN A 88 19.86 -17.04 -12.68
N VAL A 89 19.74 -15.71 -12.75
CA VAL A 89 19.92 -14.94 -13.99
C VAL A 89 20.88 -13.80 -13.72
N ALA A 90 22.00 -13.77 -14.43
CA ALA A 90 23.10 -12.85 -14.13
C ALA A 90 22.88 -11.42 -14.66
N LEU A 91 22.11 -11.27 -15.74
CA LEU A 91 21.93 -9.99 -16.44
C LEU A 91 20.48 -9.49 -16.34
N SER A 92 19.56 -10.06 -17.12
CA SER A 92 18.17 -9.61 -17.20
C SER A 92 17.19 -10.78 -17.36
N LYS A 93 15.99 -10.60 -16.79
CA LYS A 93 14.86 -11.52 -16.93
C LYS A 93 13.62 -10.72 -17.28
N ASP A 94 13.11 -10.91 -18.48
CA ASP A 94 11.86 -10.32 -18.95
C ASP A 94 10.74 -11.36 -18.95
N THR A 95 9.55 -10.97 -18.48
CA THR A 95 8.35 -11.81 -18.48
C THR A 95 7.23 -11.02 -19.14
N ILE A 96 6.73 -11.50 -20.26
CA ILE A 96 5.60 -10.90 -20.98
C ILE A 96 4.44 -11.89 -20.91
N VAL A 97 3.29 -11.42 -20.41
CA VAL A 97 2.08 -12.23 -20.26
C VAL A 97 0.94 -11.53 -21.00
N GLY A 98 0.31 -12.23 -21.95
CA GLY A 98 -0.68 -11.62 -22.83
C GLY A 98 -2.08 -11.45 -22.21
N LEU A 99 -2.41 -12.21 -21.16
CA LEU A 99 -3.75 -12.22 -20.55
C LEU A 99 -3.70 -12.06 -19.03
N SER A 100 -3.24 -13.07 -18.28
CA SER A 100 -3.29 -13.07 -16.81
C SER A 100 -2.07 -13.73 -16.17
N HIS A 101 -1.65 -13.20 -15.02
CA HIS A 101 -0.56 -13.73 -14.21
C HIS A 101 -1.02 -13.85 -12.76
N THR A 102 -1.14 -15.09 -12.28
CA THR A 102 -1.55 -15.40 -10.90
C THR A 102 -0.37 -16.02 -10.14
N LEU A 103 -0.10 -15.50 -8.94
CA LEU A 103 0.96 -15.98 -8.06
C LEU A 103 0.37 -16.42 -6.71
N ASN A 104 0.33 -17.73 -6.47
CA ASN A 104 -0.12 -18.30 -5.20
C ASN A 104 1.09 -18.77 -4.39
N ILE A 105 1.21 -18.28 -3.15
CA ILE A 105 2.35 -18.56 -2.26
C ILE A 105 1.80 -19.10 -0.94
N GLY A 106 2.17 -20.33 -0.59
CA GLY A 106 1.62 -21.01 0.60
C GLY A 106 2.25 -20.60 1.94
N ALA A 107 3.44 -19.98 1.93
CA ALA A 107 4.18 -19.66 3.16
C ALA A 107 4.62 -18.19 3.24
N SER A 108 5.56 -17.75 2.41
CA SER A 108 6.06 -16.37 2.47
C SER A 108 6.57 -15.86 1.11
N ASN A 109 6.42 -14.56 0.88
CA ASN A 109 6.95 -13.87 -0.29
C ASN A 109 7.91 -12.76 0.15
N LYS A 110 9.16 -12.79 -0.31
CA LYS A 110 10.16 -11.77 0.00
C LYS A 110 10.73 -11.18 -1.28
N LEU A 111 10.43 -9.92 -1.53
CA LEU A 111 10.99 -9.14 -2.63
C LEU A 111 12.09 -8.21 -2.11
N ARG A 112 13.27 -8.25 -2.73
CA ARG A 112 14.37 -7.32 -2.47
C ARG A 112 14.78 -6.66 -3.78
N VAL A 113 14.68 -5.33 -3.83
CA VAL A 113 15.08 -4.53 -4.98
C VAL A 113 16.20 -3.59 -4.54
N ALA A 114 17.38 -3.70 -5.15
CA ALA A 114 18.57 -2.97 -4.71
C ALA A 114 18.57 -1.49 -5.11
N ARG A 115 17.80 -1.12 -6.15
CA ARG A 115 17.74 0.24 -6.67
C ARG A 115 16.29 0.74 -6.72
N ASN A 116 15.63 0.59 -7.87
CA ASN A 116 14.35 1.21 -8.14
C ASN A 116 13.27 0.15 -8.40
N SER A 117 12.05 0.42 -7.92
CA SER A 117 10.84 -0.32 -8.26
C SER A 117 9.81 0.67 -8.80
N SER A 118 9.10 0.28 -9.85
CA SER A 118 8.00 1.06 -10.43
C SER A 118 6.90 0.12 -10.86
N GLU A 119 5.66 0.54 -10.65
CA GLU A 119 4.46 -0.21 -11.01
C GLU A 119 3.49 0.73 -11.70
N TYR A 120 2.93 0.26 -12.82
CA TYR A 120 1.88 0.97 -13.53
C TYR A 120 0.68 0.03 -13.65
N VAL A 121 -0.47 0.47 -13.14
CA VAL A 121 -1.73 -0.26 -13.21
C VAL A 121 -2.69 0.59 -14.02
N GLY A 122 -3.11 0.06 -15.18
CA GLY A 122 -4.03 0.78 -16.07
C GLY A 122 -5.49 0.75 -15.61
N GLY A 123 -5.84 -0.21 -14.75
CA GLY A 123 -7.15 -0.32 -14.10
C GLY A 123 -7.02 -0.19 -12.57
N ASP A 124 -7.86 -0.92 -11.86
CA ASP A 124 -7.93 -0.84 -10.40
C ASP A 124 -6.83 -1.66 -9.70
N LYS A 125 -6.43 -1.19 -8.51
CA LYS A 125 -5.52 -1.90 -7.61
C LYS A 125 -6.15 -2.04 -6.23
N THR A 126 -6.37 -3.28 -5.81
CA THR A 126 -6.86 -3.63 -4.46
C THR A 126 -5.75 -4.33 -3.67
N ILE A 127 -5.60 -3.96 -2.40
CA ILE A 127 -4.66 -4.58 -1.47
C ILE A 127 -5.45 -4.97 -0.22
N GLU A 128 -5.45 -6.25 0.11
CA GLU A 128 -6.09 -6.79 1.32
C GLU A 128 -5.02 -7.41 2.22
N ILE A 129 -5.02 -7.02 3.49
CA ILE A 129 -4.04 -7.47 4.49
C ILE A 129 -4.81 -7.84 5.75
N ASN A 130 -4.85 -9.12 6.07
CA ASN A 130 -5.65 -9.65 7.19
C ASN A 130 -5.05 -9.38 8.57
N ASN A 131 -3.76 -9.07 8.62
CA ASN A 131 -3.04 -8.77 9.87
C ASN A 131 -2.50 -7.33 9.80
N ASN A 132 -1.18 -7.16 9.83
CA ASN A 132 -0.57 -5.84 9.95
C ASN A 132 0.04 -5.37 8.64
N PHE A 133 -0.18 -4.09 8.31
CA PHE A 133 0.57 -3.36 7.30
C PHE A 133 1.57 -2.42 7.98
N SER A 134 2.85 -2.51 7.61
CA SER A 134 3.90 -1.60 8.09
C SER A 134 4.71 -1.10 6.91
N SER A 135 4.87 0.22 6.82
CA SER A 135 5.60 0.90 5.75
C SER A 135 6.58 1.90 6.34
N SER A 136 7.81 1.90 5.84
CA SER A 136 8.86 2.84 6.22
C SER A 136 9.44 3.48 4.95
N VAL A 137 9.38 4.81 4.90
CA VAL A 137 9.92 5.61 3.80
C VAL A 137 11.08 6.43 4.35
N GLY A 138 12.28 6.22 3.82
CA GLY A 138 13.49 6.87 4.34
C GLY A 138 13.61 8.36 4.00
N ARG A 139 12.83 8.85 3.03
CA ARG A 139 12.79 10.24 2.60
C ARG A 139 11.34 10.70 2.46
N ASP A 140 10.90 11.03 1.24
CA ASP A 140 9.64 11.70 1.01
C ASP A 140 8.55 10.71 0.55
N LEU A 141 7.34 10.88 1.09
CA LEU A 141 6.12 10.26 0.58
C LEU A 141 5.30 11.32 -0.14
N HIS A 142 5.05 11.12 -1.44
CA HIS A 142 4.23 12.01 -2.25
C HIS A 142 3.02 11.24 -2.78
N GLN A 143 1.81 11.75 -2.49
CA GLN A 143 0.56 11.15 -2.92
C GLN A 143 -0.30 12.22 -3.59
N ILE A 144 -0.78 11.92 -4.80
CA ILE A 144 -1.74 12.76 -5.52
C ILE A 144 -3.01 11.94 -5.70
N VAL A 145 -4.11 12.41 -5.12
CA VAL A 145 -5.44 11.81 -5.27
C VAL A 145 -6.30 12.83 -6.01
N LYS A 146 -6.72 12.48 -7.23
CA LYS A 146 -7.59 13.36 -8.04
C LYS A 146 -9.07 13.24 -7.64
N GLY A 147 -9.46 12.05 -7.18
CA GLY A 147 -10.79 11.77 -6.66
C GLY A 147 -10.85 11.94 -5.16
N GLU A 148 -11.68 11.11 -4.53
CA GLU A 148 -11.88 11.11 -3.08
C GLU A 148 -10.81 10.27 -2.35
N LYS A 149 -10.46 10.69 -1.13
CA LYS A 149 -9.71 9.89 -0.16
C LYS A 149 -10.57 9.69 1.08
N GLN A 150 -10.89 8.43 1.41
CA GLN A 150 -11.58 8.05 2.65
C GLN A 150 -10.66 7.19 3.51
N GLU A 151 -10.64 7.46 4.81
CA GLU A 151 -9.93 6.66 5.81
C GLU A 151 -10.89 6.34 6.95
N HIS A 152 -11.12 5.05 7.21
CA HIS A 152 -11.90 4.58 8.37
C HIS A 152 -10.96 3.89 9.34
N ILE A 153 -10.96 4.35 10.59
CA ILE A 153 -10.05 3.88 11.64
C ILE A 153 -10.91 3.48 12.83
N GLU A 154 -11.01 2.18 13.09
CA GLU A 154 -11.75 1.65 14.25
C GLU A 154 -10.98 1.84 15.56
N GLY A 155 -9.65 1.80 15.48
CA GLY A 155 -8.74 2.03 16.60
C GLY A 155 -8.37 3.51 16.75
N SER A 156 -7.09 3.77 17.04
CA SER A 156 -6.56 5.12 17.20
C SER A 156 -5.76 5.58 15.98
N LEU A 157 -5.78 6.90 15.74
CA LEU A 157 -4.88 7.58 14.83
C LEU A 157 -3.90 8.43 15.65
N THR A 158 -2.61 8.29 15.40
CA THR A 158 -1.58 9.17 15.97
C THR A 158 -0.74 9.74 14.84
N GLN A 159 -0.64 11.06 14.78
CA GLN A 159 0.19 11.76 13.81
C GLN A 159 1.22 12.62 14.57
N ASN A 160 2.51 12.34 14.35
CA ASN A 160 3.59 13.14 14.92
C ASN A 160 4.30 13.90 13.79
N ILE A 161 4.19 15.22 13.82
CA ILE A 161 4.77 16.13 12.83
C ILE A 161 5.82 16.97 13.54
N GLN A 162 7.10 16.78 13.19
CA GLN A 162 8.21 17.48 13.85
C GLN A 162 8.38 18.94 13.42
N ARG A 163 7.86 19.30 12.24
CA ARG A 163 7.97 20.65 11.68
C ARG A 163 6.59 21.27 11.54
N GLU A 164 6.00 21.16 10.36
CA GLU A 164 4.83 21.91 9.97
C GLU A 164 3.74 21.02 9.37
N MET A 165 2.49 21.42 9.60
CA MET A 165 1.31 20.86 8.96
C MET A 165 0.55 22.00 8.28
N PHE A 166 0.25 21.85 7.00
CA PHE A 166 -0.63 22.74 6.27
C PHE A 166 -1.91 22.03 5.87
N LEU A 167 -3.06 22.64 6.20
CA LEU A 167 -4.37 22.19 5.76
C LEU A 167 -5.01 23.35 4.99
N HIS A 168 -5.16 23.20 3.68
CA HIS A 168 -5.85 24.17 2.83
C HIS A 168 -7.16 23.55 2.34
N ILE A 169 -8.27 24.16 2.75
CA ILE A 169 -9.62 23.63 2.57
C ILE A 169 -10.46 24.73 1.93
N GLN A 170 -11.02 24.45 0.75
CA GLN A 170 -11.75 25.46 -0.03
C GLN A 170 -13.23 25.60 0.36
N GLN A 171 -13.81 24.55 0.93
CA GLN A 171 -15.21 24.51 1.29
C GLN A 171 -15.33 24.36 2.80
N ASN A 172 -15.49 23.13 3.30
CA ASN A 172 -15.86 22.89 4.68
C ASN A 172 -14.78 22.12 5.43
N PHE A 173 -14.50 22.56 6.65
CA PHE A 173 -13.76 21.79 7.65
C PHE A 173 -14.65 21.60 8.87
N SER A 174 -14.92 20.34 9.22
CA SER A 174 -15.78 19.98 10.35
C SER A 174 -15.05 18.99 11.26
N THR A 175 -15.14 19.22 12.57
CA THR A 175 -14.59 18.35 13.60
C THR A 175 -15.69 18.06 14.62
N ASN A 176 -15.98 16.78 14.85
CA ASN A 176 -16.94 16.34 15.86
C ASN A 176 -16.21 15.45 16.87
N VAL A 177 -16.14 15.92 18.12
CA VAL A 177 -15.49 15.21 19.23
C VAL A 177 -16.52 15.03 20.34
N LYS A 178 -16.74 13.78 20.75
CA LYS A 178 -17.73 13.43 21.79
C LYS A 178 -17.24 13.65 23.21
N GLU A 179 -15.93 13.51 23.41
CA GLU A 179 -15.31 13.66 24.71
C GLU A 179 -14.55 14.99 24.76
N ASN A 180 -13.22 14.97 24.61
CA ASN A 180 -12.37 16.13 24.81
C ASN A 180 -11.67 16.57 23.53
N LEU A 181 -11.80 17.85 23.19
CA LEU A 181 -10.99 18.53 22.19
C LEU A 181 -10.05 19.52 22.89
N ALA A 182 -8.77 19.19 22.98
CA ALA A 182 -7.76 20.05 23.58
C ALA A 182 -6.84 20.64 22.51
N THR A 183 -6.60 21.96 22.58
CA THR A 183 -5.60 22.63 21.73
C THR A 183 -4.62 23.41 22.60
N ASN A 184 -3.34 23.05 22.53
CA ASN A 184 -2.26 23.73 23.23
C ASN A 184 -1.36 24.39 22.19
N ALA A 185 -1.28 25.71 22.19
CA ALA A 185 -0.48 26.46 21.26
C ALA A 185 0.13 27.68 21.94
N LYS A 186 1.28 28.14 21.44
CA LYS A 186 1.88 29.41 21.86
C LYS A 186 1.02 30.61 21.43
N SER A 187 0.32 30.49 20.31
CA SER A 187 -0.55 31.51 19.75
C SER A 187 -1.68 30.86 18.94
N MET A 188 -2.86 31.47 18.94
CA MET A 188 -4.02 31.06 18.15
C MET A 188 -4.74 32.30 17.62
N GLN A 189 -5.24 32.23 16.38
CA GLN A 189 -5.97 33.32 15.73
C GLN A 189 -7.16 32.76 14.95
N HIS A 190 -8.30 33.46 15.02
CA HIS A 190 -9.48 33.20 14.20
C HIS A 190 -9.79 34.46 13.38
N ASN A 191 -9.70 34.37 12.07
CA ASN A 191 -10.13 35.42 11.14
C ASN A 191 -11.40 34.92 10.45
N ILE A 192 -12.55 35.47 10.82
CA ILE A 192 -13.87 34.98 10.41
C ILE A 192 -14.62 36.14 9.78
N GLU A 193 -15.08 35.95 8.54
CA GLU A 193 -15.70 37.03 7.74
C GLU A 193 -17.17 37.25 8.06
N GLU A 194 -17.91 36.17 8.35
CA GLU A 194 -19.35 36.22 8.56
C GLU A 194 -19.73 36.09 10.04
N GLN A 195 -19.67 34.87 10.60
CA GLN A 195 -20.15 34.59 11.94
C GLN A 195 -19.17 33.73 12.73
N TYR A 196 -18.85 34.18 13.95
CA TYR A 196 -18.18 33.37 14.96
C TYR A 196 -19.12 33.17 16.16
N SER A 197 -19.40 31.92 16.50
CA SER A 197 -20.31 31.56 17.60
C SER A 197 -19.68 30.54 18.53
N LEU A 198 -19.79 30.78 19.84
CA LEU A 198 -19.41 29.85 20.89
C LEU A 198 -20.64 29.56 21.74
N GLN A 199 -20.98 28.28 21.87
CA GLN A 199 -22.10 27.81 22.69
C GLN A 199 -21.60 26.67 23.57
N ALA A 200 -21.82 26.82 24.87
CA ALA A 200 -21.47 25.81 25.87
C ALA A 200 -22.35 26.00 27.10
N ASP A 201 -22.47 24.96 27.93
CA ASP A 201 -23.15 25.05 29.23
C ASP A 201 -22.43 26.01 30.17
N ASN A 202 -21.09 26.00 30.13
CA ASN A 202 -20.24 26.96 30.83
C ASN A 202 -19.04 27.35 29.96
N THR A 203 -18.46 28.51 30.24
CA THR A 203 -17.22 28.97 29.61
C THR A 203 -16.43 29.78 30.62
N THR A 204 -15.14 29.46 30.75
CA THR A 204 -14.21 30.18 31.62
C THR A 204 -13.13 30.81 30.77
N LEU A 205 -12.88 32.11 30.99
CA LEU A 205 -11.81 32.86 30.34
C LEU A 205 -10.83 33.33 31.42
N GLU A 206 -9.68 32.67 31.49
CA GLU A 206 -8.59 33.02 32.40
C GLU A 206 -7.46 33.70 31.62
N LEU A 207 -7.23 34.97 31.91
CA LEU A 207 -6.22 35.79 31.26
C LEU A 207 -5.24 36.32 32.32
N GLN A 208 -3.95 36.31 32.01
CA GLN A 208 -2.90 36.84 32.89
C GLN A 208 -2.72 38.36 32.77
N SER A 209 -3.29 38.97 31.73
CA SER A 209 -3.17 40.38 31.41
C SER A 209 -4.50 40.86 30.82
N ASP A 210 -4.46 41.76 29.83
CA ASP A 210 -5.64 42.49 29.37
C ASP A 210 -6.62 41.65 28.53
N CYS A 211 -7.89 42.01 28.63
CA CYS A 211 -8.95 41.57 27.72
C CYS A 211 -9.47 42.78 26.95
N SER A 212 -9.32 42.77 25.62
CA SER A 212 -9.82 43.85 24.75
C SER A 212 -10.91 43.33 23.85
N ILE A 213 -12.07 43.98 23.86
CA ILE A 213 -13.21 43.68 22.99
C ILE A 213 -13.55 44.94 22.19
N GLN A 214 -13.53 44.81 20.86
CA GLN A 214 -13.90 45.88 19.95
C GLN A 214 -14.99 45.37 19.02
N ALA A 215 -16.09 46.11 18.94
CA ALA A 215 -17.17 45.86 17.99
C ALA A 215 -17.44 47.12 17.18
N GLY A 216 -17.83 46.95 15.91
CA GLY A 216 -18.16 48.08 15.03
C GLY A 216 -19.53 48.70 15.31
N ASN A 217 -20.41 48.00 16.03
CA ASN A 217 -21.79 48.44 16.29
C ASN A 217 -22.15 48.38 17.77
N GLU A 218 -22.17 47.18 18.36
CA GLU A 218 -22.67 46.96 19.71
C GLU A 218 -21.91 45.83 20.42
N ILE A 219 -21.70 45.96 21.73
CA ILE A 219 -21.33 44.88 22.64
C ILE A 219 -22.49 44.71 23.64
N THR A 220 -23.02 43.49 23.74
CA THR A 220 -24.13 43.18 24.66
C THR A 220 -23.76 42.03 25.59
N CYS A 221 -23.89 42.26 26.89
CA CYS A 221 -23.79 41.25 27.95
C CYS A 221 -25.18 41.05 28.56
N LYS A 222 -25.69 39.81 28.59
CA LYS A 222 -27.07 39.52 29.01
C LYS A 222 -27.16 38.35 29.99
N VAL A 223 -27.97 38.51 31.03
CA VAL A 223 -28.34 37.46 31.99
C VAL A 223 -29.86 37.54 32.23
N GLY A 224 -30.63 36.64 31.61
CA GLY A 224 -32.10 36.77 31.62
C GLY A 224 -32.53 38.11 31.02
N GLU A 225 -33.30 38.91 31.76
CA GLU A 225 -33.70 40.27 31.35
C GLU A 225 -32.67 41.37 31.68
N THR A 226 -31.65 41.05 32.50
CA THR A 226 -30.59 41.99 32.86
C THR A 226 -29.60 42.15 31.70
N THR A 227 -29.31 43.39 31.29
CA THR A 227 -28.44 43.68 30.15
C THR A 227 -27.45 44.82 30.42
N ILE A 228 -26.27 44.70 29.83
CA ILE A 228 -25.31 45.78 29.62
C ILE A 228 -25.11 45.89 28.12
N THR A 229 -25.37 47.06 27.55
CA THR A 229 -25.21 47.32 26.12
C THR A 229 -24.31 48.52 25.92
N ILE A 230 -23.24 48.34 25.15
CA ILE A 230 -22.29 49.39 24.75
C ILE A 230 -22.45 49.58 23.26
N SER A 231 -22.63 50.84 22.83
CA SER A 231 -22.71 51.23 21.43
C SER A 231 -21.86 52.48 21.19
N GLY A 232 -21.77 52.96 19.95
CA GLY A 232 -20.83 54.03 19.58
C GLY A 232 -20.96 55.34 20.35
N ASP A 233 -22.15 55.69 20.85
CA ASP A 233 -22.44 56.97 21.50
C ASP A 233 -23.02 56.85 22.93
N LYS A 234 -23.29 55.63 23.40
CA LYS A 234 -23.96 55.40 24.69
C LYS A 234 -23.67 54.04 25.31
N ILE A 235 -23.83 54.00 26.63
CA ILE A 235 -23.87 52.78 27.46
C ILE A 235 -25.25 52.69 28.12
N ILE A 236 -25.87 51.51 28.08
CA ILE A 236 -27.17 51.24 28.70
C ILE A 236 -27.03 50.06 29.67
N LEU A 237 -27.50 50.24 30.90
CA LEU A 237 -27.59 49.18 31.92
C LEU A 237 -29.07 48.98 32.26
N LYS A 238 -29.59 47.75 32.17
CA LYS A 238 -30.97 47.41 32.55
C LYS A 238 -30.98 46.28 33.56
N ALA A 239 -31.67 46.47 34.68
CA ALA A 239 -31.89 45.44 35.69
C ALA A 239 -33.14 45.74 36.52
N GLY A 240 -33.97 44.73 36.80
CA GLY A 240 -35.09 44.86 37.75
C GLY A 240 -36.11 45.97 37.44
N GLY A 241 -36.30 46.31 36.16
CA GLY A 241 -37.19 47.41 35.73
C GLY A 241 -36.57 48.81 35.74
N VAL A 242 -35.30 48.94 36.14
CA VAL A 242 -34.53 50.19 36.08
C VAL A 242 -33.68 50.22 34.80
N GLU A 243 -33.60 51.38 34.16
CA GLU A 243 -32.73 51.65 33.01
C GLU A 243 -31.80 52.84 33.32
N VAL A 244 -30.49 52.64 33.19
CA VAL A 244 -29.47 53.70 33.29
C VAL A 244 -28.87 53.90 31.91
N VAL A 245 -28.82 55.14 31.44
CA VAL A 245 -28.24 55.53 30.15
C VAL A 245 -27.14 56.56 30.37
N ILE A 246 -25.95 56.30 29.83
CA ILE A 246 -24.82 57.23 29.78
C ILE A 246 -24.59 57.58 28.31
N ASN A 247 -24.64 58.87 27.97
CA ASN A 247 -24.35 59.36 26.62
C ASN A 247 -23.78 60.79 26.66
N SER A 248 -23.67 61.46 25.50
CA SER A 248 -23.17 62.84 25.40
C SER A 248 -23.96 63.88 26.21
N ASN A 249 -25.21 63.58 26.58
CA ASN A 249 -26.08 64.46 27.37
C ASN A 249 -25.95 64.20 28.89
N GLY A 250 -25.14 63.21 29.30
CA GLY A 250 -24.90 62.86 30.70
C GLY A 250 -25.51 61.52 31.10
N LEU A 251 -25.91 61.42 32.38
CA LEU A 251 -26.48 60.24 33.02
C LEU A 251 -27.99 60.40 33.19
N VAL A 252 -28.77 59.44 32.70
CA VAL A 252 -30.23 59.38 32.89
C VAL A 252 -30.61 58.07 33.56
N VAL A 253 -31.39 58.14 34.65
CA VAL A 253 -31.97 56.98 35.33
C VAL A 253 -33.49 57.00 35.15
N LYS A 254 -34.04 55.89 34.68
CA LYS A 254 -35.49 55.69 34.50
C LYS A 254 -35.97 54.54 35.37
N GLY A 255 -36.97 54.79 36.20
CA GLY A 255 -37.48 53.83 37.17
C GLY A 255 -36.57 53.69 38.40
N GLY A 256 -37.13 53.19 39.49
CA GLY A 256 -36.43 53.06 40.77
C GLY A 256 -36.26 54.37 41.53
N GLU A 257 -35.53 54.30 42.66
CA GLU A 257 -35.19 55.43 43.52
C GLU A 257 -33.73 55.82 43.28
N VAL A 258 -33.45 57.10 43.01
CA VAL A 258 -32.09 57.63 42.88
C VAL A 258 -31.67 58.19 44.24
N LYS A 259 -30.66 57.59 44.87
CA LYS A 259 -30.04 58.08 46.11
C LYS A 259 -28.64 58.59 45.80
N SER A 260 -28.35 59.84 46.17
CA SER A 260 -26.98 60.37 46.20
C SER A 260 -26.48 60.32 47.64
N GLU A 261 -25.42 59.55 47.88
CA GLU A 261 -24.64 59.57 49.14
C GLU A 261 -23.41 60.48 49.00
#